data_AF-A0A383B7Z7-F1
#
_entry.id   AF-A0A383B7Z7-F1
#
_cell.length_a   1.000
_cell.length_b   1.000
_cell.length_c   1.000
_cell.angle_alpha   90.00
_cell.angle_beta   90.00
_cell.angle_gamma   90.00
#
_symmetry.space_group_name_H-M   'P 1'
#
loop_
_entity.id
_entity.type
_entity.pdbx_description
1 polymer ?
#
loop_
_entity_poly.entity_id
_entity_poly.type
_entity_poly.pdbx_seq_one_letter_code
_entity_poly.pdbx_strand_id
1 'polypeptide(L)' 'INVIGTLTVQELGTVSGRIEYKNMQIKLGGKISGKMKVSDKISKFSDYKKNDKKAEEILPLQDVLKDKNT' A
#
# COMPACT_ATOMS: atom_id res chain seq x y z
N ILE A 1 -5.39 3.94 -10.74
CA ILE A 1 -4.29 3.22 -10.06
C ILE A 1 -3.30 4.28 -9.57
N ASN A 2 -2.92 4.25 -8.29
CA ASN A 2 -1.93 5.16 -7.72
C ASN A 2 -0.87 4.33 -6.97
N VAL A 3 0.38 4.42 -7.42
CA VAL A 3 1.52 3.63 -6.92
C VAL A 3 2.59 4.58 -6.41
N ILE A 4 2.84 4.53 -5.10
CA ILE A 4 3.84 5.39 -4.43
C ILE A 4 5.29 4.93 -4.75
N GLY A 5 5.45 3.68 -5.19
CA GLY A 5 6.73 3.07 -5.56
C GLY A 5 6.87 2.76 -7.05
N THR A 6 7.51 1.62 -7.35
CA THR A 6 7.72 1.16 -8.74
C THR A 6 6.58 0.27 -9.21
N LEU A 7 5.84 0.71 -10.23
CA LEU A 7 4.89 -0.13 -10.95
C LEU A 7 5.66 -1.03 -11.93
N THR A 8 5.67 -2.35 -11.68
CA THR A 8 6.25 -3.32 -12.61
C THR A 8 5.15 -4.10 -13.32
N VAL A 9 5.15 -4.11 -14.65
CA VAL A 9 4.26 -4.94 -15.47
C VAL A 9 5.09 -6.00 -16.17
N GLN A 10 4.76 -7.27 -15.94
CA GLN A 10 5.51 -8.42 -16.45
C GLN A 10 4.72 -9.16 -17.54
N GLU A 11 5.22 -10.31 -17.98
CA GLU A 11 4.59 -11.20 -18.95
C GLU A 11 3.12 -11.46 -18.61
N LEU A 12 2.25 -11.41 -19.63
CA LEU A 12 0.78 -11.48 -19.54
C LEU A 12 0.10 -10.40 -18.68
N GLY A 13 0.87 -9.61 -17.93
CA GLY A 13 0.38 -8.48 -17.17
C GLY A 13 -0.16 -7.40 -18.10
N THR A 14 -1.41 -6.98 -17.87
CA THR A 14 -2.04 -5.87 -18.58
C THR A 14 -2.57 -4.86 -17.57
N VAL A 15 -2.16 -3.61 -17.72
CA VAL A 15 -2.63 -2.50 -16.88
C VAL A 15 -3.27 -1.44 -17.78
N SER A 16 -4.50 -1.03 -17.46
CA SER A 16 -5.23 -0.02 -18.24
C SER A 16 -5.88 1.04 -17.37
N GLY A 17 -5.96 2.28 -17.85
CA GLY A 17 -6.75 3.35 -17.25
C GLY A 17 -5.93 4.58 -16.90
N ARG A 18 -6.30 5.27 -15.79
CA ARG A 18 -5.52 6.39 -15.27
C ARG A 18 -4.54 5.87 -14.21
N ILE A 19 -3.25 6.01 -14.50
CA ILE A 19 -2.16 5.39 -13.75
C ILE A 19 -1.23 6.49 -13.26
N GLU A 20 -1.14 6.63 -11.94
CA GLU A 20 -0.21 7.50 -11.24
C GLU A 20 0.87 6.63 -10.62
N TYR A 21 2.15 6.89 -10.90
CA TYR A 21 3.27 6.08 -10.41
C TYR A 21 4.49 6.94 -10.10
N LYS A 22 5.35 6.48 -9.19
CA LYS A 22 6.67 7.11 -8.98
C LYS A 22 7.69 6.62 -9.99
N ASN A 23 7.84 5.30 -10.10
CA ASN A 23 8.70 4.67 -11.10
C ASN A 23 7.90 3.61 -11.87
N MET A 24 8.29 3.31 -13.10
CA MET A 24 7.64 2.28 -13.91
C MET A 24 8.67 1.39 -14.61
N GLN A 25 8.41 0.08 -14.63
CA GLN A 25 9.22 -0.90 -15.34
C GLN A 25 8.30 -1.88 -16.10
N ILE A 26 8.59 -2.11 -17.36
CA ILE A 26 7.92 -3.14 -18.16
C ILE A 26 8.94 -4.24 -18.43
N LYS A 27 8.54 -5.49 -18.17
CA LYS A 27 9.36 -6.69 -18.38
C LYS A 27 8.57 -7.71 -19.22
N LEU A 28 9.30 -8.55 -19.93
CA LEU A 28 8.76 -9.75 -20.60
C LEU A 28 7.48 -9.49 -21.42
N GLY A 29 7.39 -8.34 -22.09
CA GLY A 29 6.24 -8.01 -22.95
C GLY A 29 4.95 -7.62 -22.22
N GLY A 30 5.02 -7.21 -20.94
CA GLY A 30 3.89 -6.63 -20.22
C GLY A 30 3.26 -5.45 -20.96
N LYS A 31 1.93 -5.31 -20.86
CA LYS A 31 1.14 -4.33 -21.63
C LYS A 31 0.59 -3.25 -20.72
N ILE A 32 0.68 -2.00 -21.16
CA ILE A 32 0.10 -0.85 -20.46
C ILE A 32 -0.65 0.06 -21.43
N SER A 33 -1.79 0.59 -21.00
CA SER A 33 -2.59 1.51 -21.81
C SER A 33 -3.32 2.56 -20.97
N GLY A 34 -3.63 3.70 -21.58
CA GLY A 34 -4.38 4.79 -20.94
C GLY A 34 -3.52 5.99 -20.54
N LYS A 35 -4.01 6.78 -19.57
CA LYS A 35 -3.40 8.05 -19.16
C LYS A 35 -2.39 7.81 -18.03
N MET A 36 -1.13 8.08 -18.31
CA MET A 36 0.00 7.88 -17.39
C MET A 36 0.41 9.22 -16.77
N LYS A 37 0.69 9.23 -15.47
CA LYS A 37 1.19 10.39 -14.73
C LYS A 37 2.29 9.96 -13.77
N VAL A 38 3.45 10.61 -13.87
CA VAL A 38 4.51 10.47 -12.87
C VAL A 38 4.17 11.34 -11.66
N SER A 39 4.30 10.79 -10.45
CA SER A 39 4.08 11.52 -9.21
C SER A 39 5.19 11.28 -8.19
N ASP A 40 5.86 12.36 -7.84
CA ASP A 40 6.85 12.43 -6.75
C ASP A 40 6.20 12.69 -5.39
N LYS A 41 4.92 12.32 -5.22
CA LYS A 41 4.24 12.45 -3.94
C LYS A 41 4.92 11.53 -2.93
N ILE A 42 5.93 12.06 -2.24
CA ILE A 42 6.36 11.61 -0.93
C ILE A 42 5.08 11.67 -0.10
N SER A 43 4.53 10.52 0.28
CA SER A 43 3.43 10.48 1.22
C SER A 43 3.92 11.15 2.50
N LYS A 44 3.64 12.46 2.65
CA LYS A 44 3.63 13.07 3.97
C LYS A 44 2.63 12.25 4.74
N PHE A 45 3.14 11.52 5.72
CA PHE A 45 2.39 10.70 6.66
C PHE A 45 1.44 11.54 7.56
N SER A 46 0.91 12.67 7.07
CA SER A 46 0.04 13.58 7.82
C SER A 46 -1.44 13.31 7.63
N ASP A 47 -1.83 12.44 6.69
CA ASP A 47 -3.22 12.31 6.27
C ASP A 47 -3.89 11.02 6.78
N TYR A 48 -3.30 10.32 7.75
CA TYR A 48 -4.10 9.43 8.59
C TYR A 48 -4.95 10.29 9.50
N LYS A 49 -6.12 10.67 8.99
CA LYS A 49 -7.22 11.18 9.79
C LYS A 49 -7.54 10.10 10.83
N LYS A 50 -7.12 10.35 12.06
CA LYS A 50 -7.49 9.58 13.25
C LYS A 50 -9.02 9.69 13.38
N ASN A 51 -9.76 8.74 12.82
CA ASN A 51 -11.17 8.60 13.14
C ASN A 51 -11.24 7.92 14.51
N ASP A 52 -11.19 8.74 15.57
CA ASP A 52 -11.62 8.34 16.90
C ASP A 52 -13.10 7.93 16.82
N LYS A 53 -13.39 6.65 17.12
CA LYS A 53 -14.57 6.13 17.87
C LYS A 53 -14.75 4.62 17.63
N LYS A 54 -14.08 3.80 18.42
CA LYS A 54 -14.75 2.90 19.38
C LYS A 54 -13.70 2.35 20.35
N ALA A 55 -13.96 2.57 21.64
CA ALA A 55 -13.27 1.92 22.72
C ALA A 55 -13.57 0.43 22.67
N GLU A 56 -12.56 -0.38 22.37
CA GLU A 56 -12.44 -1.73 22.89
C GLU A 56 -11.14 -1.74 23.68
N GLU A 57 -11.28 -1.98 24.97
CA GLU A 57 -10.24 -2.03 25.98
C GLU A 57 -9.26 -3.14 25.61
N ILE A 58 -8.18 -2.78 24.90
CA ILE A 58 -7.10 -3.71 24.58
C ILE A 58 -6.28 -3.88 25.86
N LEU A 59 -6.63 -4.90 26.66
CA LEU A 59 -5.74 -5.38 27.71
C LEU A 59 -4.38 -5.70 27.04
N PRO A 60 -3.26 -5.16 27.55
CA PRO A 60 -1.97 -5.35 26.93
C PRO A 60 -1.59 -6.84 27.02
N LEU A 61 -1.29 -7.45 25.87
CA LEU A 61 -0.96 -8.89 25.67
C LEU A 61 0.09 -9.46 26.64
N GLN A 62 0.86 -8.59 27.28
CA GLN A 62 1.85 -8.90 28.30
C GLN A 62 1.28 -9.46 29.61
N ASP A 63 -0.04 -9.37 29.85
CA ASP A 63 -0.69 -10.00 31.00
C ASP A 63 -1.21 -11.43 30.74
N VAL A 64 -1.16 -11.95 29.49
CA VAL A 64 -1.71 -13.29 29.14
C VAL A 64 -0.74 -14.44 29.44
N LEU A 65 0.52 -14.17 29.77
CA LEU A 65 1.57 -15.21 29.87
C LEU A 65 2.05 -15.55 31.28
N LYS A 66 1.36 -15.13 32.35
CA LYS A 66 1.79 -15.44 33.73
C LYS A 66 1.23 -16.72 34.35
N ASP A 67 0.27 -17.41 33.72
CA ASP A 67 -0.35 -18.59 34.32
C ASP A 67 -0.01 -19.91 33.61
N LYS A 68 1.29 -20.25 33.49
CA LYS A 68 1.72 -21.63 33.15
C LYS A 68 3.04 -22.03 33.83
N ASN A 69 3.17 -21.78 35.13
CA ASN A 69 4.13 -22.54 35.94
C ASN A 69 3.61 -22.69 37.38
N THR A 70 2.74 -23.66 37.59
CA THR A 70 2.57 -24.38 38.87
C THR A 70 2.29 -25.82 38.53
#